data_AF-A0A7S2FN95-F1
#
_entry.id   AF-A0A7S2FN95-F1
#
_cell.length_a   1.000
_cell.length_b   1.000
_cell.length_c   1.000
_cell.angle_alpha   90.00
_cell.angle_beta   90.00
_cell.angle_gamma   90.00
#
_symmetry.space_group_name_H-M   'P 1'
#
loop_
_entity.id
_entity.type
_entity.pdbx_description
1 polymer ?
#
loop_
_entity_poly.entity_id
_entity_poly.type
_entity_poly.pdbx_seq_one_letter_code
_entity_poly.pdbx_strand_id
1 'polypeptide(L)'
;KHEKKDYSFCGGGYIKLHPKGFDQKKYGGDDEYAIMFGPDLCGYDVSRIHLIFNHKGENLLKEEDIKLDYDDKNEMTHLYTLIVEPDGTYEVLLDEVSKASGKLSEEWAFPSESIKDPEQSKPTDWVDTKMIEDPEAKKPEGYDDMPAEIPDPDSEKPDDWDEEDDGEWE
;
A
#
# COMPACT_ATOMS: atom_id res chain seq x y z
N LYS A 1 1.40 -3.21 25.21
CA LYS A 1 2.58 -4.08 25.37
C LYS A 1 2.19 -5.51 25.05
N HIS A 2 2.81 -6.13 24.05
CA HIS A 2 2.70 -7.58 23.82
C HIS A 2 4.01 -8.24 24.27
N GLU A 3 4.09 -8.59 25.56
CA GLU A 3 5.35 -8.95 26.23
C GLU A 3 5.96 -10.28 25.78
N LYS A 4 5.16 -11.21 25.25
CA LYS A 4 5.60 -12.60 24.99
C LYS A 4 6.10 -12.86 23.55
N LYS A 5 6.14 -11.82 22.70
CA LYS A 5 6.44 -11.83 21.25
C LYS A 5 6.48 -13.23 20.65
N ASP A 6 5.29 -13.72 20.38
CA ASP A 6 5.10 -14.96 19.63
C ASP A 6 4.90 -14.60 18.15
N TYR A 7 5.75 -15.11 17.27
CA TYR A 7 5.67 -14.83 15.84
C TYR A 7 4.44 -15.44 15.16
N SER A 8 3.76 -16.38 15.83
CA SER A 8 2.46 -16.92 15.43
C SER A 8 1.27 -16.20 16.09
N PHE A 9 1.53 -15.13 16.84
CA PHE A 9 0.49 -14.38 17.53
C PHE A 9 -0.53 -13.78 16.57
N CYS A 10 -1.81 -14.01 16.86
CA CYS A 10 -2.92 -13.31 16.23
C CYS A 10 -3.85 -12.76 17.31
N GLY A 11 -3.92 -11.43 17.42
CA GLY A 11 -4.75 -10.76 18.41
C GLY A 11 -4.73 -9.24 18.28
N GLY A 12 -5.88 -8.65 18.64
CA GLY A 12 -6.09 -7.21 18.71
C GLY A 12 -5.76 -6.63 20.08
N GLY A 13 -5.15 -5.45 20.09
CA GLY A 13 -4.94 -4.60 21.26
C GLY A 13 -5.66 -3.26 21.17
N TYR A 14 -6.66 -3.16 20.30
CA TYR A 14 -7.47 -1.96 20.08
C TYR A 14 -8.54 -1.74 21.16
N ILE A 15 -9.04 -0.51 21.23
CA ILE A 15 -10.17 -0.10 22.06
C ILE A 15 -11.37 0.28 21.19
N LYS A 16 -12.57 0.18 21.76
CA LYS A 16 -13.82 0.67 21.17
C LYS A 16 -14.43 1.76 22.05
N LEU A 17 -14.76 2.90 21.44
CA LEU A 17 -15.49 3.98 22.08
C LEU A 17 -16.98 3.80 21.80
N HIS A 18 -17.75 3.44 22.82
CA HIS A 18 -19.20 3.21 22.67
C HIS A 18 -20.02 4.48 22.87
N PRO A 19 -21.17 4.62 22.18
CA PRO A 19 -22.08 5.74 22.40
C PRO A 19 -22.70 5.70 23.81
N LYS A 20 -23.30 6.82 24.21
CA LYS A 20 -24.01 6.93 25.47
C LYS A 20 -25.17 5.92 25.53
N GLY A 21 -25.34 5.25 26.66
CA GLY A 21 -26.43 4.29 26.88
C GLY A 21 -26.05 2.83 26.63
N PHE A 22 -24.80 2.57 26.25
CA PHE A 22 -24.24 1.23 26.13
C PHE A 22 -24.25 0.44 27.47
N ASP A 23 -24.75 -0.79 27.45
CA ASP A 23 -24.81 -1.70 28.60
C ASP A 23 -23.54 -2.55 28.68
N GLN A 24 -22.58 -2.08 29.47
CA GLN A 24 -21.29 -2.77 29.66
C GLN A 24 -21.43 -4.22 30.15
N LYS A 25 -22.52 -4.58 30.86
CA LYS A 25 -22.71 -5.94 31.37
C LYS A 25 -23.10 -6.93 30.28
N LYS A 26 -23.56 -6.45 29.13
CA LYS A 26 -24.00 -7.27 27.98
C LYS A 26 -23.04 -7.17 26.80
N TYR A 27 -21.86 -6.61 27.01
CA TYR A 27 -20.89 -6.36 25.95
C TYR A 27 -20.53 -7.62 25.16
N GLY A 28 -20.58 -7.51 23.84
CA GLY A 28 -20.12 -8.46 22.85
C GLY A 28 -19.35 -7.78 21.72
N GLY A 29 -18.64 -8.59 20.92
CA GLY A 29 -17.81 -8.09 19.82
C GLY A 29 -18.59 -7.30 18.75
N ASP A 30 -19.87 -7.62 18.58
CA ASP A 30 -20.75 -7.04 17.56
C ASP A 30 -21.52 -5.79 18.04
N ASP A 31 -21.33 -5.37 19.29
CA ASP A 31 -21.99 -4.16 19.79
C ASP A 31 -21.53 -2.91 19.04
N GLU A 32 -22.49 -2.01 18.80
CA GLU A 32 -22.25 -0.73 18.14
C GLU A 32 -21.22 0.11 18.91
N TYR A 33 -20.22 0.60 18.19
CA TYR A 33 -19.20 1.53 18.68
C TYR A 33 -19.13 2.73 17.75
N ALA A 34 -18.76 3.90 18.27
CA ALA A 34 -18.54 5.10 17.48
C ALA A 34 -17.17 5.08 16.79
N ILE A 35 -16.12 4.64 17.51
CA ILE A 35 -14.74 4.58 17.00
C ILE A 35 -14.07 3.30 17.52
N MET A 36 -13.37 2.57 16.66
CA MET A 36 -12.41 1.53 17.05
C MET A 36 -11.01 1.99 16.69
N PHE A 37 -10.09 1.97 17.66
CA PHE A 37 -8.72 2.44 17.47
C PHE A 37 -7.70 1.57 18.19
N GLY A 38 -6.62 1.22 17.49
CA GLY A 38 -5.43 0.61 18.09
C GLY A 38 -4.87 -0.58 17.30
N PRO A 39 -3.84 -1.24 17.83
CA PRO A 39 -3.10 -2.26 17.08
C PRO A 39 -3.89 -3.54 16.87
N ASP A 40 -3.71 -4.14 15.71
CA ASP A 40 -4.13 -5.50 15.37
C ASP A 40 -2.96 -6.23 14.72
N LEU A 41 -2.50 -7.28 15.40
CA LEU A 41 -1.32 -8.04 15.05
C LEU A 41 -1.74 -9.48 14.78
N CYS A 42 -1.65 -9.94 13.54
CA CYS A 42 -1.94 -11.29 13.12
C CYS A 42 -0.84 -11.83 12.21
N GLY A 43 0.11 -12.54 12.83
CA GLY A 43 1.31 -13.02 12.16
C GLY A 43 2.22 -11.89 11.68
N TYR A 44 3.04 -12.20 10.67
CA TYR A 44 3.99 -11.23 10.10
C TYR A 44 3.33 -10.23 9.14
N ASP A 45 2.34 -10.69 8.38
CA ASP A 45 1.83 -9.98 7.21
C ASP A 45 0.68 -9.02 7.53
N VAL A 46 -0.09 -9.30 8.60
CA VAL A 46 -1.24 -8.50 8.98
C VAL A 46 -0.92 -7.78 10.28
N SER A 47 -0.30 -6.60 10.19
CA SER A 47 0.01 -5.76 11.35
C SER A 47 -0.29 -4.31 11.05
N ARG A 48 -1.31 -3.76 11.70
CA ARG A 48 -1.82 -2.41 11.43
C ARG A 48 -2.41 -1.77 12.67
N ILE A 49 -2.57 -0.45 12.63
CA ILE A 49 -3.38 0.31 13.57
C ILE A 49 -4.77 0.44 12.95
N HIS A 50 -5.77 -0.20 13.54
CA HIS A 50 -7.16 0.04 13.17
C HIS A 50 -7.54 1.47 13.52
N LEU A 51 -8.25 2.11 12.60
CA LEU A 51 -8.98 3.35 12.82
C LEU A 51 -10.29 3.26 12.04
N ILE A 52 -11.35 2.88 12.73
CA ILE A 52 -12.66 2.60 12.15
C ILE A 52 -13.66 3.56 12.78
N PHE A 53 -14.40 4.28 11.94
CA PHE A 53 -15.48 5.17 12.37
C PHE A 53 -16.83 4.54 12.06
N ASN A 54 -17.80 4.67 12.96
CA ASN A 54 -19.18 4.33 12.64
C ASN A 54 -19.93 5.56 12.13
N HIS A 55 -20.61 5.41 11.00
CA HIS A 55 -21.51 6.41 10.46
C HIS A 55 -22.85 5.76 10.11
N LYS A 56 -23.94 6.19 10.77
CA LYS A 56 -25.31 5.71 10.52
C LYS A 56 -25.45 4.17 10.61
N GLY A 57 -24.72 3.54 11.53
CA GLY A 57 -24.76 2.10 11.75
C GLY A 57 -23.80 1.30 10.87
N GLU A 58 -23.07 1.94 9.95
CA GLU A 58 -22.03 1.30 9.14
C GLU A 58 -20.64 1.59 9.68
N ASN A 59 -19.82 0.55 9.81
CA ASN A 59 -18.42 0.68 10.21
C ASN A 59 -17.57 0.98 8.97
N LEU A 60 -17.10 2.22 8.87
CA LEU A 60 -16.23 2.71 7.82
C LEU A 60 -14.78 2.40 8.20
N LEU A 61 -14.18 1.45 7.47
CA LEU A 61 -12.75 1.17 7.57
C LEU A 61 -11.97 2.20 6.75
N LYS A 62 -10.74 2.49 7.17
CA LYS A 62 -9.84 3.31 6.37
C LYS A 62 -9.49 2.58 5.07
N GLU A 63 -9.42 3.30 3.94
CA GLU A 63 -9.11 2.68 2.65
C GLU A 63 -7.70 2.09 2.61
N GLU A 64 -6.72 2.84 3.10
CA GLU A 64 -5.32 2.42 3.20
C GLU A 64 -4.93 2.11 4.65
N ASP A 65 -4.36 0.93 4.88
CA ASP A 65 -3.93 0.47 6.20
C ASP A 65 -2.83 1.35 6.81
N ILE A 66 -2.98 1.69 8.10
CA ILE A 66 -1.90 2.30 8.89
C ILE A 66 -0.97 1.18 9.34
N LYS A 67 0.05 0.89 8.53
CA LYS A 67 0.96 -0.24 8.75
C LYS A 67 1.86 -0.04 9.97
N LEU A 68 2.16 -1.14 10.65
CA LEU A 68 3.20 -1.20 11.67
C LEU A 68 4.48 -1.78 11.06
N ASP A 69 5.57 -1.03 11.19
CA ASP A 69 6.89 -1.42 10.70
C ASP A 69 7.46 -2.57 11.54
N TYR A 70 8.56 -3.16 11.07
CA TYR A 70 9.21 -4.26 11.79
C TYR A 70 9.59 -3.87 13.22
N ASP A 71 10.13 -2.67 13.39
CA ASP A 71 10.62 -2.17 14.69
C ASP A 71 9.46 -1.81 15.64
N ASP A 72 8.29 -1.46 15.13
CA ASP A 72 7.09 -1.19 15.93
C ASP A 72 6.54 -2.47 16.59
N LYS A 73 6.87 -3.64 16.05
CA LYS A 73 6.36 -4.95 16.48
C LYS A 73 7.31 -5.61 17.48
N ASN A 74 7.56 -4.93 18.58
CA ASN A 74 8.47 -5.40 19.62
C ASN A 74 7.76 -5.64 20.97
N GLU A 75 8.51 -6.15 21.96
CA GLU A 75 7.98 -6.56 23.27
C GLU A 75 7.74 -5.38 24.24
N MET A 76 8.10 -4.16 23.81
CA MET A 76 8.07 -2.97 24.65
C MET A 76 6.65 -2.41 24.77
N THR A 77 6.51 -1.48 25.70
CA THR A 77 5.31 -0.67 25.83
C THR A 77 5.36 0.43 24.78
N HIS A 78 4.33 0.48 23.94
CA HIS A 78 4.11 1.53 22.95
C HIS A 78 2.88 2.34 23.31
N LEU A 79 2.90 3.62 22.96
CA LEU A 79 1.81 4.58 23.10
C LEU A 79 1.15 4.82 21.74
N TYR A 80 -0.15 4.55 21.65
CA TYR A 80 -0.95 4.81 20.45
C TYR A 80 -1.86 6.02 20.73
N THR A 81 -1.76 7.05 19.91
CA THR A 81 -2.54 8.28 20.05
C THR A 81 -3.37 8.51 18.80
N LEU A 82 -4.66 8.79 18.99
CA LEU A 82 -5.56 9.26 17.94
C LEU A 82 -5.98 10.70 18.27
N ILE A 83 -5.79 11.59 17.31
CA ILE A 83 -6.25 12.98 17.34
C ILE A 83 -7.28 13.13 16.23
N VAL A 84 -8.46 13.66 16.56
CA VAL A 84 -9.52 13.98 15.59
C VAL A 84 -10.00 15.38 15.90
N GLU A 85 -9.89 16.27 14.92
CA GLU A 85 -10.23 17.67 15.06
C GLU A 85 -11.65 17.97 14.54
N PRO A 86 -12.31 19.03 15.04
CA PRO A 86 -13.65 19.41 14.58
C PRO A 86 -13.75 19.80 13.11
N ASP A 87 -12.62 20.13 12.47
CA ASP A 87 -12.55 20.45 11.04
C ASP A 87 -12.47 19.20 10.14
N GLY A 88 -12.53 18.01 10.74
CA GLY A 88 -12.47 16.73 10.04
C GLY A 88 -11.06 16.27 9.69
N THR A 89 -10.03 16.90 10.24
CA THR A 89 -8.66 16.37 10.17
C THR A 89 -8.39 15.34 11.26
N TYR A 90 -7.47 14.41 10.98
CA TYR A 90 -7.04 13.40 11.93
C TYR A 90 -5.52 13.22 11.90
N GLU A 91 -4.99 12.70 13.01
CA GLU A 91 -3.61 12.24 13.12
C GLU A 91 -3.52 11.01 14.03
N VAL A 92 -2.70 10.04 13.62
CA VAL A 92 -2.36 8.84 14.38
C VAL A 92 -0.88 8.87 14.70
N LEU A 93 -0.55 8.81 15.98
CA LEU A 93 0.82 8.77 16.47
C LEU A 93 1.12 7.40 17.10
N LEU A 94 2.32 6.89 16.85
CA LEU A 94 2.93 5.81 17.60
C LEU A 94 4.16 6.37 18.31
N ASP A 95 4.18 6.32 19.64
CA ASP A 95 5.25 6.87 20.48
C ASP A 95 5.57 8.35 20.12
N GLU A 96 4.52 9.15 19.98
CA GLU A 96 4.60 10.58 19.61
C GLU A 96 5.12 10.85 18.17
N VAL A 97 5.35 9.80 17.37
CA VAL A 97 5.74 9.89 15.96
C VAL A 97 4.53 9.67 15.06
N SER A 98 4.29 10.59 14.14
CA SER A 98 3.18 10.51 13.18
C SER A 98 3.31 9.31 12.25
N LYS A 99 2.28 8.46 12.24
CA LYS A 99 2.15 7.29 11.35
C LYS A 99 1.14 7.52 10.23
N ALA A 100 0.13 8.35 10.45
CA ALA A 100 -0.84 8.76 9.44
C ALA A 100 -1.49 10.08 9.83
N SER A 101 -1.76 10.94 8.86
CA SER A 101 -2.55 12.16 9.04
C SER A 101 -3.27 12.51 7.73
N GLY A 102 -4.35 13.26 7.83
CA GLY A 102 -5.14 13.66 6.66
C GLY A 102 -6.54 14.14 7.02
N LYS A 103 -7.46 14.03 6.05
CA LYS A 103 -8.88 14.36 6.23
C LYS A 103 -9.74 13.11 6.24
N LEU A 104 -10.71 13.07 7.15
CA LEU A 104 -11.65 11.95 7.26
C LEU A 104 -12.42 11.70 5.96
N SER A 105 -12.86 12.77 5.27
CA SER A 105 -13.64 12.68 4.04
C SER A 105 -12.87 12.17 2.82
N GLU A 106 -11.53 12.10 2.89
CA GLU A 106 -10.67 11.65 1.79
C GLU A 106 -10.17 10.21 2.00
N GLU A 107 -10.16 9.74 3.25
CA GLU A 107 -9.51 8.48 3.66
C GLU A 107 -10.50 7.40 4.11
N TRP A 108 -11.77 7.79 4.35
CA TRP A 108 -12.88 6.90 4.64
C TRP A 108 -14.05 7.22 3.71
N ALA A 109 -14.90 6.22 3.48
CA ALA A 109 -16.13 6.34 2.70
C ALA A 109 -17.24 7.13 3.44
N PHE A 110 -16.92 8.26 4.06
CA PHE A 110 -17.93 9.20 4.51
C PHE A 110 -18.68 9.78 3.31
N PRO A 111 -19.96 10.16 3.47
CA PRO A 111 -20.68 10.86 2.42
C PRO A 111 -19.90 12.08 1.97
N SER A 112 -19.55 12.14 0.69
CA SER A 112 -18.83 13.27 0.13
C SER A 112 -19.69 14.53 0.18
N GLU A 113 -19.07 15.68 0.50
CA GLU A 113 -19.77 16.97 0.45
C GLU A 113 -20.18 17.36 -0.97
N SER A 114 -19.53 16.78 -1.99
CA SER A 114 -19.82 16.96 -3.40
C SER A 114 -20.03 15.61 -4.10
N ILE A 115 -21.04 15.55 -4.96
CA ILE A 115 -21.25 14.41 -5.86
C ILE A 115 -20.47 14.68 -7.15
N LYS A 116 -19.79 13.66 -7.71
CA LYS A 116 -19.23 13.76 -9.07
C LYS A 116 -20.39 13.98 -10.04
N ASP A 117 -20.22 14.89 -10.99
CA ASP A 117 -21.24 15.17 -11.98
C ASP A 117 -21.48 13.91 -12.83
N PRO A 118 -22.69 13.31 -12.80
CA PRO A 118 -22.98 12.10 -13.56
C PRO A 118 -22.93 12.32 -15.09
N GLU A 119 -22.98 13.57 -15.56
CA GLU A 119 -22.83 13.92 -16.97
C GLU A 119 -21.36 14.08 -17.38
N GLN A 120 -20.43 14.10 -16.43
CA GLN A 120 -19.00 14.25 -16.70
C GLN A 120 -18.39 12.95 -17.24
N SER A 121 -18.29 12.85 -18.56
CA SER A 121 -17.47 11.84 -19.23
C SER A 121 -16.05 12.36 -19.46
N LYS A 122 -15.07 11.47 -19.39
CA LYS A 122 -13.71 11.76 -19.83
C LYS A 122 -13.70 12.24 -21.29
N PRO A 123 -13.06 13.37 -21.63
CA PRO A 123 -12.92 13.82 -23.01
C PRO A 123 -12.20 12.78 -23.88
N THR A 124 -12.57 12.68 -25.15
CA THR A 124 -11.98 11.73 -26.10
C THR A 124 -10.50 12.00 -26.41
N ASP A 125 -10.04 13.22 -26.18
CA ASP A 125 -8.68 13.70 -26.36
C ASP A 125 -7.82 13.62 -25.08
N TRP A 126 -8.37 13.06 -23.99
CA TRP A 126 -7.64 12.92 -22.73
C TRP A 126 -6.59 11.82 -22.81
N VAL A 127 -5.32 12.21 -22.68
CA VAL A 127 -4.17 11.29 -22.74
C VAL A 127 -3.78 10.83 -21.32
N ASP A 128 -3.94 9.54 -21.03
CA ASP A 128 -3.50 8.93 -19.76
C ASP A 128 -2.02 8.52 -19.74
N THR A 129 -1.39 8.49 -20.90
CA THR A 129 -0.02 7.99 -21.02
C THR A 129 0.96 9.03 -20.51
N LYS A 130 1.67 8.67 -19.44
CA LYS A 130 2.70 9.52 -18.81
C LYS A 130 3.90 9.82 -19.73
N MET A 131 4.13 8.95 -20.71
CA MET A 131 5.17 9.11 -21.73
C MET A 131 4.49 9.15 -23.10
N ILE A 132 4.95 10.07 -23.95
CA ILE A 132 4.56 10.18 -25.35
C ILE A 132 5.81 10.00 -26.21
N GLU A 133 5.65 9.42 -27.40
CA GLU A 133 6.74 9.38 -28.37
C GLU A 133 7.09 10.80 -28.83
N ASP A 134 8.37 11.10 -28.90
CA ASP A 134 8.85 12.40 -29.38
C ASP A 134 8.57 12.50 -30.89
N PRO A 135 7.72 13.43 -31.35
CA PRO A 135 7.37 13.57 -32.76
C PRO A 135 8.55 14.01 -33.64
N GLU A 136 9.61 14.57 -33.06
CA GLU A 136 10.83 14.94 -33.78
C GLU A 136 11.86 13.80 -33.83
N ALA A 137 11.68 12.74 -33.02
CA ALA A 137 12.55 11.58 -33.03
C ALA A 137 12.39 10.80 -34.33
N LYS A 138 13.46 10.79 -35.13
CA LYS A 138 13.58 9.93 -36.31
C LYS A 138 14.51 8.78 -35.96
N LYS A 139 14.08 7.56 -36.26
CA LYS A 139 14.95 6.38 -36.20
C LYS A 139 16.19 6.66 -37.08
N PRO A 140 17.42 6.47 -36.57
CA PRO A 140 18.62 6.71 -37.36
C PRO A 140 18.72 5.72 -38.53
N GLU A 141 19.35 6.16 -39.62
CA GLU A 141 19.58 5.33 -40.80
C GLU A 141 20.42 4.10 -40.42
N GLY A 142 20.01 2.91 -40.86
CA GLY A 142 20.67 1.63 -40.54
C GLY A 142 20.33 1.00 -39.19
N TYR A 143 19.45 1.61 -38.37
CA TYR A 143 19.06 1.04 -37.07
C TYR A 143 18.37 -0.33 -37.20
N ASP A 144 17.54 -0.50 -38.23
CA ASP A 144 16.85 -1.77 -38.51
C ASP A 144 17.73 -2.77 -39.27
N ASP A 145 18.87 -2.30 -39.80
CA ASP A 145 19.82 -3.10 -40.56
C ASP A 145 20.99 -3.61 -39.70
N MET A 146 20.99 -3.30 -38.39
CA MET A 146 21.98 -3.83 -37.44
C MET A 146 21.78 -5.35 -37.29
N PRO A 147 22.80 -6.17 -37.57
CA PRO A 147 22.69 -7.61 -37.40
C PRO A 147 22.54 -7.96 -35.92
N ALA A 148 21.74 -8.99 -35.63
CA ALA A 148 21.52 -9.45 -34.26
C ALA A 148 22.79 -10.03 -33.63
N GLU A 149 23.69 -10.54 -34.46
CA GLU A 149 24.97 -11.14 -34.07
C GLU A 149 26.08 -10.50 -34.91
N ILE A 150 27.18 -10.16 -34.26
CA ILE A 150 28.39 -9.64 -34.90
C ILE A 150 29.48 -10.68 -34.63
N PRO A 151 30.21 -11.16 -35.66
CA PRO A 151 31.33 -12.08 -35.47
C PRO A 151 32.34 -11.47 -34.50
N ASP A 152 32.84 -12.28 -33.56
CA ASP A 152 33.85 -11.82 -32.62
C ASP A 152 35.16 -11.53 -33.38
N PRO A 153 35.65 -10.28 -33.40
CA PRO A 153 36.84 -9.91 -34.16
C PRO A 153 38.12 -10.56 -33.65
N ASP A 154 38.12 -11.09 -32.41
CA ASP A 154 39.27 -11.76 -31.79
C ASP A 154 39.16 -13.29 -31.88
N SER A 155 38.13 -13.83 -32.54
CA SER A 155 37.98 -15.27 -32.76
C SER A 155 38.98 -15.76 -33.79
N GLU A 156 39.82 -16.73 -33.42
CA GLU A 156 40.75 -17.42 -34.31
C GLU A 156 40.45 -18.92 -34.31
N LYS A 157 40.57 -19.55 -35.49
CA LYS A 157 40.42 -21.00 -35.63
C LYS A 157 41.44 -21.71 -34.73
N PRO A 158 41.02 -22.63 -33.83
CA PRO A 158 41.95 -23.37 -32.98
C PRO A 158 42.95 -24.20 -33.81
N ASP A 159 44.19 -24.29 -33.34
CA ASP A 159 45.26 -25.05 -34.01
C ASP A 159 44.95 -26.55 -34.20
N ASP A 160 44.08 -27.12 -33.36
CA ASP A 160 43.70 -28.55 -33.37
C ASP A 160 42.37 -28.82 -34.08
N TRP A 161 41.83 -27.84 -34.82
CA TRP A 161 40.54 -27.97 -35.52
C TRP A 161 40.69 -28.70 -36.86
N ASP A 162 39.97 -29.81 -37.03
CA ASP A 162 39.96 -30.57 -38.27
C ASP A 162 38.64 -30.36 -39.03
N GLU A 163 38.69 -29.79 -40.23
CA GLU A 163 37.49 -29.50 -41.03
C GLU A 163 36.78 -30.78 -41.54
N GLU A 164 37.49 -31.92 -41.66
CA GLU A 164 36.86 -33.19 -42.06
C GLU A 164 36.04 -33.82 -40.93
N ASP A 165 36.49 -33.69 -39.67
CA ASP A 165 35.84 -34.29 -38.51
C ASP A 165 34.93 -33.31 -37.73
N ASP A 166 35.29 -32.02 -37.64
CA ASP A 166 34.59 -30.99 -36.84
C ASP A 166 33.70 -30.03 -37.68
N GLY A 167 33.93 -29.95 -39.00
CA GLY A 167 33.18 -29.10 -39.94
C GLY A 167 33.77 -27.70 -40.18
N GLU A 168 33.03 -26.83 -40.91
CA GLU A 168 33.46 -25.44 -41.13
C GLU A 168 33.41 -24.65 -39.82
N TRP A 169 34.46 -23.85 -39.58
CA TRP A 169 34.59 -23.03 -38.38
C TRP A 169 33.79 -21.73 -38.53
N GLU A 170 32.93 -21.40 -37.56
CA GLU A 170 32.06 -20.19 -37.52
C GLU A 170 32.52 -19.17 -36.46
#